data_AF-A0A928SGG5-F1
#
_entry.id   AF-A0A928SGG5-F1
#
_cell.length_a   1.000
_cell.length_b   1.000
_cell.length_c   1.000
_cell.angle_alpha   90.00
_cell.angle_beta   90.00
_cell.angle_gamma   90.00
#
_symmetry.space_group_name_H-M   'P 1'
#
loop_
_entity.id
_entity.type
_entity.pdbx_description
1 polymer ?
#
loop_
_entity_poly.entity_id
_entity_poly.type
_entity_poly.pdbx_seq_one_letter_code
_entity_poly.pdbx_strand_id
1 'polypeptide(L)' 'MTTQSPDFFTYAEIKQAADFIQSQTSHQSSIGLILGSGLGPLADEIETATLLP' A
#
# COMPACT_ATOMS: atom_id res chain seq x y z
N MET A 1 -8.81 -23.70 -5.17
CA MET A 1 -9.60 -22.48 -5.40
C MET A 1 -8.67 -21.48 -6.07
N THR A 2 -8.77 -21.28 -7.37
CA THR A 2 -7.92 -20.35 -8.12
C THR A 2 -8.51 -18.95 -8.00
N THR A 3 -7.86 -18.09 -7.21
CA THR A 3 -8.14 -16.66 -7.17
C THR A 3 -7.63 -16.03 -8.46
N GLN A 4 -8.53 -15.85 -9.43
CA GLN A 4 -8.24 -15.06 -10.63
C GLN A 4 -8.22 -13.59 -10.20
N SER A 5 -7.02 -13.00 -10.18
CA SER A 5 -6.89 -11.55 -10.05
C SER A 5 -7.37 -10.92 -11.36
N PRO A 6 -8.07 -9.78 -11.32
CA PRO A 6 -8.52 -9.12 -12.53
C PRO A 6 -7.32 -8.70 -13.39
N ASP A 7 -7.41 -8.88 -14.71
CA ASP A 7 -6.35 -8.51 -15.64
C ASP A 7 -6.06 -6.99 -15.60
N PHE A 8 -7.07 -6.17 -15.27
CA PHE A 8 -6.96 -4.71 -15.12
C PHE A 8 -7.93 -4.17 -14.07
N PHE A 9 -7.52 -3.07 -13.42
CA PHE A 9 -8.37 -2.27 -12.52
C PHE A 9 -8.83 -0.99 -13.22
N THR A 10 -10.04 -0.54 -12.92
CA THR A 10 -10.57 0.74 -13.38
C THR A 10 -9.99 1.91 -12.59
N TYR A 11 -10.04 3.11 -13.16
CA TYR A 11 -9.65 4.33 -12.45
C TYR A 11 -10.44 4.51 -11.14
N ALA A 12 -11.74 4.20 -11.14
CA ALA A 12 -12.59 4.35 -9.96
C ALA A 12 -12.14 3.42 -8.82
N GLU A 13 -11.78 2.17 -9.14
CA GLU A 13 -11.26 1.21 -8.15
C GLU A 13 -9.90 1.63 -7.60
N ILE A 14 -8.99 2.11 -8.46
CA ILE A 14 -7.69 2.66 -8.04
C ILE A 14 -7.89 3.87 -7.13
N LYS A 15 -8.81 4.77 -7.51
CA LYS A 15 -9.12 5.96 -6.72
C LYS A 15 -9.73 5.58 -5.36
N GLN A 16 -10.62 4.59 -5.32
CA GLN A 16 -11.22 4.11 -4.08
C GLN A 16 -10.16 3.57 -3.11
N ALA A 17 -9.19 2.79 -3.62
CA ALA A 17 -8.06 2.32 -2.81
C ALA A 17 -7.19 3.49 -2.31
N ALA A 18 -6.88 4.46 -3.16
CA ALA A 18 -6.10 5.64 -2.79
C ALA A 18 -6.80 6.50 -1.73
N ASP A 19 -8.12 6.68 -1.85
CA ASP A 19 -8.92 7.45 -0.89
C ASP A 19 -8.97 6.74 0.47
N PHE A 20 -9.08 5.40 0.47
CA PHE A 20 -9.02 4.61 1.70
C PHE A 20 -7.66 4.74 2.41
N ILE A 21 -6.55 4.62 1.67
CA ILE A 21 -5.21 4.81 2.26
C ILE A 21 -5.08 6.21 2.87
N GLN A 22 -5.52 7.24 2.14
CA GLN A 22 -5.48 8.64 2.62
C GLN A 22 -6.41 8.90 3.80
N SER A 23 -7.52 8.17 3.96
CA SER A 23 -8.38 8.32 5.15
C SER A 23 -7.75 7.75 6.42
N GLN A 24 -6.76 6.88 6.28
CA GLN A 24 -6.09 6.22 7.40
C GLN A 24 -4.82 6.94 7.88
N THR A 25 -4.27 7.86 7.09
CA THR A 25 -3.03 8.56 7.42
C THR A 25 -3.00 10.00 6.92
N SER A 26 -2.31 10.89 7.64
CA SER A 26 -2.01 12.24 7.18
C SER A 26 -0.69 12.35 6.41
N HIS A 27 0.07 11.25 6.28
CA HIS A 27 1.34 11.26 5.55
C HIS A 27 1.11 11.46 4.05
N GLN A 28 1.84 12.41 3.46
CA GLN A 28 1.95 12.57 2.01
C GLN A 28 3.25 11.95 1.53
N SER A 29 3.22 10.65 1.26
CA SER A 29 4.40 9.89 0.83
C SER A 29 4.85 10.32 -0.57
N SER A 30 6.06 10.88 -0.64
CA SER A 30 6.68 11.25 -1.92
C SER A 30 7.42 10.10 -2.60
N ILE A 31 7.69 9.02 -1.86
CA ILE A 31 8.44 7.85 -2.31
C ILE A 31 7.64 6.59 -1.96
N GLY A 32 7.50 5.68 -2.93
CA GLY A 32 6.96 4.34 -2.74
C GLY A 32 8.09 3.30 -2.76
N LEU A 33 8.05 2.36 -1.83
CA LEU A 33 9.05 1.30 -1.71
C LEU A 33 8.36 -0.07 -1.64
N ILE A 34 8.77 -1.00 -2.51
CA ILE A 34 8.32 -2.39 -2.48
C ILE A 34 9.46 -3.23 -1.92
N LEU A 35 9.23 -3.82 -0.74
CA LEU A 35 10.22 -4.63 -0.05
C LEU A 35 10.09 -6.10 -0.47
N GLY A 36 11.09 -6.59 -1.19
CA GLY A 36 11.21 -8.00 -1.53
C GLY A 36 11.59 -8.88 -0.32
N SER A 37 11.84 -10.16 -0.59
CA SER A 37 12.25 -11.14 0.43
C SER A 37 13.53 -10.70 1.16
N GLY A 38 13.50 -10.74 2.49
CA GLY A 38 14.65 -10.42 3.35
C GLY A 38 14.78 -8.94 3.73
N LEU A 39 13.95 -8.05 3.19
CA LEU A 39 13.99 -6.62 3.49
C LEU A 39 12.98 -6.17 4.56
N GLY A 40 12.28 -7.10 5.20
CA GLY A 40 11.34 -6.80 6.30
C GLY A 40 11.91 -5.90 7.40
N PRO A 41 13.14 -6.12 7.89
CA PRO A 41 13.74 -5.26 8.92
C PRO A 41 13.85 -3.79 8.51
N LEU A 42 13.91 -3.47 7.20
CA LEU A 42 13.92 -2.07 6.74
C LEU A 42 12.55 -1.39 6.93
N ALA A 43 11.45 -2.13 6.88
CA ALA A 43 10.13 -1.59 7.24
C ALA A 43 10.03 -1.30 8.74
N ASP A 44 10.67 -2.12 9.57
CA ASP A 44 10.64 -1.97 11.03
C ASP A 44 11.34 -0.67 11.50
N GLU A 45 12.26 -0.13 10.69
CA GLU A 45 12.96 1.14 10.94
C GLU A 45 12.13 2.38 10.55
N ILE A 46 10.93 2.22 9.96
CA ILE A 46 10.08 3.36 9.60
C ILE A 46 9.50 3.99 10.86
N GLU A 47 9.96 5.19 11.18
CA GLU A 47 9.43 5.98 12.29
C GLU A 47 8.01 6.48 12.00
N THR A 48 7.17 6.55 13.05
CA THR A 48 5.78 7.04 12.97
C THR A 48 4.90 6.31 11.94
N ALA A 49 5.21 5.04 11.66
CA ALA A 49 4.50 4.25 10.65
C ALA A 49 2.99 4.16 10.89
N THR A 50 2.20 4.35 9.83
CA THR A 50 0.80 3.93 9.79
C THR A 50 0.72 2.53 9.16
N LEU A 51 0.20 1.56 9.92
CA LEU A 51 -0.01 0.19 9.44
C LEU A 51 -1.44 0.05 8.89
N LEU A 52 -1.56 -0.45 7.66
CA LEU A 52 -2.82 -0.71 6.98
C LEU A 52 -3.01 -2.23 6.83
N PRO A 53 -4.24 -2.75 7.02
CA PRO A 53 -4.54 -4.18 6.93
C PRO A 53 -4.48 -4.72 5.49
#